data_AF-A0A2T6IPT5-F1
#
_entry.id   AF-A0A2T6IPT5-F1
#
_cell.length_a   1.000
_cell.length_b   1.000
_cell.length_c   1.000
_cell.angle_alpha   90.00
_cell.angle_beta   90.00
_cell.angle_gamma   90.00
#
_symmetry.space_group_name_H-M   'P 1'
#
loop_
_entity.id
_entity.type
_entity.pdbx_description
1 polymer ?
#
loop_
_entity_poly.entity_id
_entity_poly.type
_entity_poly.pdbx_seq_one_letter_code
_entity_poly.pdbx_strand_id
1 'polypeptide(L)'
;YSPQWKHLVRPDVPAAPQLTGVPLDRLRELGTKIFTLPPDFNVHPTVGKIYKERLNAIQAAPDENLIDFGTAENLCYATLLSDGFHVRIAGQDVQRGTFSHRHAVLHDQTTFEPYSIFDSLKCYGFPHKIQTVNSPLSEYA
;
A
#
# COMPACT_ATOMS: atom_id res chain seq x y z
N TYR A 1 11.07 -30.74 1.85
CA TYR A 1 10.92 -29.27 1.73
C TYR A 1 10.91 -28.91 0.26
N SER A 2 9.89 -28.17 -0.21
CA SER A 2 9.85 -27.70 -1.60
C SER A 2 11.10 -26.84 -1.88
N PRO A 3 11.76 -26.99 -3.03
CA PRO A 3 12.94 -26.19 -3.40
C PRO A 3 12.69 -24.67 -3.41
N GLN A 4 11.43 -24.26 -3.38
CA GLN A 4 10.98 -22.87 -3.37
C GLN A 4 11.23 -22.15 -2.01
N TRP A 5 11.43 -22.88 -0.90
CA TRP A 5 11.47 -22.31 0.47
C TRP A 5 12.88 -22.38 1.09
N LYS A 6 13.92 -22.54 0.25
CA LYS A 6 15.32 -22.75 0.69
C LYS A 6 15.90 -21.61 1.52
N HIS A 7 15.35 -20.41 1.42
CA HIS A 7 15.82 -19.22 2.13
C HIS A 7 15.14 -19.04 3.51
N LEU A 8 14.13 -19.85 3.84
CA LEU A 8 13.44 -19.76 5.12
C LEU A 8 14.12 -20.65 6.16
N VAL A 9 14.43 -20.07 7.31
CA VAL A 9 14.96 -20.78 8.47
C VAL A 9 13.82 -21.24 9.37
N ARG A 10 14.09 -22.27 10.19
CA ARG A 10 13.11 -22.73 11.16
C ARG A 10 12.99 -21.74 12.33
N PRO A 11 11.81 -21.63 12.99
CA PRO A 11 11.61 -20.67 14.08
C PRO A 11 12.48 -20.93 15.32
N ASP A 12 12.94 -22.16 15.53
CA ASP A 12 13.86 -22.55 16.60
C ASP A 12 15.29 -22.04 16.37
N VAL A 13 15.59 -21.52 15.19
CA VAL A 13 16.86 -20.88 14.87
C VAL A 13 16.71 -19.37 15.10
N PRO A 14 17.43 -18.78 16.07
CA PRO A 14 17.39 -17.33 16.28
C PRO A 14 17.83 -16.59 15.02
N ALA A 15 16.95 -15.74 14.48
CA ALA A 15 17.28 -14.84 13.40
C ALA A 15 17.91 -13.55 13.95
N ALA A 16 18.95 -13.05 13.29
CA ALA A 16 19.48 -11.73 13.59
C ALA A 16 18.42 -10.65 13.27
N PRO A 17 18.39 -9.53 14.02
CA PRO A 17 17.56 -8.38 13.68
C PRO A 17 17.79 -7.96 12.22
N GLN A 18 16.70 -7.75 11.48
CA GLN A 18 16.76 -7.30 10.09
C GLN A 18 16.58 -5.79 10.02
N LEU A 19 17.40 -5.13 9.19
CA LEU A 19 17.23 -3.73 8.87
C LEU A 19 16.09 -3.61 7.85
N THR A 20 14.95 -3.09 8.28
CA THR A 20 13.75 -2.90 7.44
C THR A 20 13.58 -1.45 6.97
N GLY A 21 14.53 -0.58 7.32
CA GLY A 21 14.52 0.82 6.89
C GLY A 21 14.70 0.95 5.38
N VAL A 22 13.97 1.89 4.78
CA VAL A 22 14.04 2.22 3.35
C VAL A 22 14.58 3.64 3.20
N PRO A 23 15.45 3.94 2.21
CA PRO A 23 15.90 5.30 1.96
C PRO A 23 14.74 6.28 1.78
N LEU A 24 14.85 7.45 2.40
CA LEU A 24 13.79 8.47 2.40
C LEU A 24 13.36 8.88 0.99
N ASP A 25 14.32 9.06 0.08
CA ASP A 25 14.03 9.44 -1.31
C ASP A 25 13.21 8.38 -2.03
N ARG A 26 13.45 7.09 -1.75
CA ARG A 26 12.67 5.99 -2.30
C ARG A 26 11.24 5.95 -1.72
N LEU A 27 11.08 6.23 -0.43
CA LEU A 27 9.76 6.38 0.19
C LEU A 27 8.99 7.55 -0.43
N ARG A 28 9.66 8.67 -0.67
CA ARG A 28 9.06 9.85 -1.33
C ARG A 28 8.65 9.58 -2.76
N GLU A 29 9.49 8.91 -3.54
CA GLU A 29 9.20 8.51 -4.91
C GLU A 29 7.94 7.63 -4.96
N LEU A 30 7.95 6.52 -4.21
CA LEU A 30 6.85 5.55 -4.18
C LEU A 30 5.57 6.18 -3.63
N GLY A 31 5.67 6.91 -2.53
CA GLY A 31 4.55 7.63 -1.90
C GLY A 31 3.91 8.64 -2.84
N THR A 32 4.74 9.42 -3.53
CA THR A 32 4.24 10.38 -4.53
C THR A 32 3.50 9.66 -5.65
N LYS A 33 3.98 8.51 -6.13
CA LYS A 33 3.27 7.76 -7.18
C LYS A 33 1.93 7.19 -6.72
N ILE A 34 1.88 6.51 -5.58
CA ILE A 34 0.64 5.88 -5.13
C ILE A 34 -0.43 6.90 -4.71
N PHE A 35 -0.05 8.08 -4.21
CA PHE A 35 -1.01 9.11 -3.82
C PHE A 35 -1.28 10.17 -4.91
N THR A 36 -0.63 10.08 -6.07
CA THR A 36 -1.00 10.88 -7.25
C THR A 36 -2.06 10.14 -8.05
N LEU A 37 -3.27 10.71 -8.09
CA LEU A 37 -4.37 10.15 -8.86
C LEU A 37 -4.26 10.51 -10.36
N PRO A 38 -4.78 9.67 -11.27
CA PRO A 38 -4.88 10.02 -12.69
C PRO A 38 -5.67 11.33 -12.89
N PRO A 39 -5.30 12.17 -13.89
CA PRO A 39 -5.96 13.47 -14.12
C PRO A 39 -7.47 13.38 -14.30
N ASP A 40 -7.96 12.30 -14.92
CA ASP A 40 -9.38 12.11 -15.25
C ASP A 40 -10.17 11.34 -14.17
N PHE A 41 -9.56 11.05 -13.02
CA PHE A 41 -10.19 10.28 -11.95
C PHE A 41 -11.07 11.16 -11.06
N ASN A 42 -12.38 10.91 -11.04
CA ASN A 42 -13.35 11.65 -10.23
C ASN A 42 -13.38 11.09 -8.80
N VAL A 43 -12.48 11.58 -7.94
CA VAL A 43 -12.42 11.18 -6.54
C VAL A 43 -13.48 11.89 -5.68
N HIS A 44 -14.02 11.19 -4.68
CA HIS A 44 -14.87 11.82 -3.67
C HIS A 44 -14.10 12.94 -2.93
N PRO A 45 -14.69 14.14 -2.69
CA PRO A 45 -13.96 15.28 -2.13
C PRO A 45 -13.24 15.01 -0.81
N THR A 46 -13.84 14.26 0.10
CA THR A 46 -13.21 13.89 1.38
C THR A 46 -11.98 13.01 1.17
N VAL A 47 -12.02 12.08 0.22
CA VAL A 47 -10.88 11.21 -0.09
C VAL A 47 -9.78 12.00 -0.79
N GLY A 48 -10.14 12.95 -1.67
CA GLY A 48 -9.19 13.87 -2.27
C GLY A 48 -8.43 14.72 -1.23
N LYS A 49 -9.10 15.17 -0.17
CA LYS A 49 -8.44 15.86 0.96
C LYS A 49 -7.45 14.96 1.68
N ILE A 50 -7.83 13.72 2.00
CA ILE A 50 -6.93 12.73 2.61
C ILE A 50 -5.68 12.56 1.73
N TYR A 51 -5.84 12.36 0.42
CA TYR A 51 -4.70 12.15 -0.48
C TYR A 51 -3.77 13.36 -0.56
N LYS A 52 -4.32 14.57 -0.53
CA LYS A 52 -3.53 15.80 -0.44
C LYS A 52 -2.73 15.87 0.87
N GLU A 53 -3.34 15.50 1.99
CA GLU A 53 -2.66 15.42 3.29
C GLU A 53 -1.53 14.39 3.27
N ARG A 54 -1.76 13.21 2.69
CA ARG A 54 -0.71 12.18 2.54
C ARG A 54 0.46 12.66 1.68
N LEU A 55 0.18 13.30 0.55
CA LEU A 55 1.21 13.88 -0.31
C LEU A 55 2.03 14.94 0.43
N ASN A 56 1.36 15.84 1.17
CA ASN A 56 2.05 16.84 1.98
C ASN A 56 2.93 16.19 3.05
N ALA A 57 2.41 15.18 3.75
CA ALA A 57 3.14 14.47 4.81
C ALA A 57 4.39 13.75 4.29
N ILE A 58 4.35 13.21 3.06
CA ILE A 58 5.51 12.56 2.43
C ILE A 58 6.59 13.56 2.03
N GLN A 59 6.19 14.77 1.63
CA GLN A 59 7.12 15.83 1.22
C GLN A 59 7.67 16.63 2.41
N ALA A 60 7.02 16.55 3.57
CA ALA A 60 7.44 17.21 4.79
C ALA A 60 8.83 16.75 5.26
N ALA A 61 9.42 17.56 6.14
CA ALA A 61 10.65 17.21 6.82
C ALA A 61 10.40 16.10 7.87
N PRO A 62 11.32 15.15 8.08
CA PRO A 62 11.10 14.01 8.98
C PRO A 62 10.74 14.39 10.43
N ASP A 63 11.16 15.56 10.90
CA ASP A 63 10.91 16.10 12.23
C ASP A 63 9.49 16.65 12.43
N GLU A 64 8.73 16.88 11.35
CA GLU A 64 7.35 17.36 11.43
C GLU A 64 6.34 16.27 11.82
N ASN A 65 6.74 14.99 11.74
CA ASN A 65 5.95 13.81 12.15
C ASN A 65 4.48 13.80 11.68
N LEU A 66 4.27 14.06 10.39
CA LEU A 66 2.94 14.19 9.78
C LEU A 66 2.40 12.87 9.19
N ILE A 67 3.17 11.78 9.22
CA ILE A 67 2.77 10.49 8.63
C ILE A 67 1.81 9.76 9.57
N ASP A 68 0.57 9.56 9.11
CA ASP A 68 -0.41 8.75 9.80
C ASP A 68 -0.24 7.24 9.50
N PHE A 69 -1.00 6.41 10.23
CA PHE A 69 -0.91 4.96 10.09
C PHE A 69 -1.28 4.47 8.68
N GLY A 70 -2.33 5.04 8.07
CA GLY A 70 -2.77 4.65 6.74
C GLY A 70 -1.74 5.00 5.65
N THR A 71 -1.00 6.09 5.81
CA THR A 71 0.11 6.46 4.92
C THR A 71 1.27 5.51 5.09
N ALA A 72 1.70 5.26 6.34
CA ALA A 72 2.80 4.34 6.63
C ALA A 72 2.53 2.91 6.13
N GLU A 73 1.30 2.42 6.33
CA GLU A 73 0.84 1.11 5.86
C GLU A 73 0.94 1.00 4.33
N ASN A 74 0.40 1.98 3.60
CA ASN A 74 0.44 1.99 2.13
C ASN A 74 1.88 2.12 1.59
N LEU A 75 2.74 2.90 2.25
CA LEU A 75 4.17 3.00 1.91
C LEU A 75 4.88 1.65 2.09
N CYS A 76 4.62 0.94 3.18
CA CYS A 76 5.16 -0.40 3.42
C CYS A 76 4.78 -1.38 2.31
N TYR A 77 3.51 -1.37 1.88
CA TYR A 77 3.08 -2.20 0.76
C TYR A 77 3.77 -1.80 -0.55
N ALA A 78 3.89 -0.51 -0.83
CA ALA A 78 4.58 -0.02 -2.03
C ALA A 78 6.06 -0.44 -2.06
N THR A 79 6.76 -0.39 -0.93
CA THR A 79 8.17 -0.83 -0.84
C THR A 79 8.30 -2.33 -1.03
N LEU A 80 7.44 -3.13 -0.38
CA LEU A 80 7.43 -4.58 -0.56
C LEU A 80 7.18 -4.98 -2.02
N LEU A 81 6.23 -4.33 -2.69
CA LEU A 81 5.95 -4.57 -4.10
C LEU A 81 7.15 -4.21 -4.98
N SER A 82 7.82 -3.09 -4.68
CA SER A 82 9.02 -2.67 -5.40
C SER A 82 10.24 -3.57 -5.15
N ASP A 83 10.32 -4.22 -3.98
CA ASP A 83 11.39 -5.17 -3.63
C ASP A 83 11.13 -6.60 -4.13
N GLY A 84 9.98 -6.82 -4.75
CA GLY A 84 9.66 -8.09 -5.40
C GLY A 84 8.78 -9.05 -4.59
N PHE A 85 8.12 -8.54 -3.55
CA PHE A 85 7.21 -9.32 -2.73
C PHE A 85 5.77 -9.15 -3.19
N HIS A 86 5.02 -10.24 -3.21
CA HIS A 86 3.58 -10.20 -3.38
C HIS A 86 2.91 -9.83 -2.07
N VAL A 87 1.90 -8.97 -2.13
CA VAL A 87 1.12 -8.56 -0.95
C VAL A 87 -0.34 -8.96 -1.16
N ARG A 88 -0.94 -9.63 -0.18
CA ARG A 88 -2.39 -9.92 -0.18
C ARG A 88 -2.99 -9.45 1.12
N ILE A 89 -4.05 -8.66 1.02
CA ILE A 89 -4.85 -8.16 2.13
C ILE A 89 -6.27 -8.62 1.87
N ALA A 90 -6.81 -9.45 2.76
CA ALA A 90 -8.14 -10.00 2.65
C ALA A 90 -8.91 -9.77 3.94
N GLY A 91 -10.19 -9.46 3.81
CA GLY A 91 -11.09 -9.24 4.94
C GLY A 91 -12.27 -8.34 4.55
N GLN A 92 -13.20 -8.14 5.47
CA GLN A 92 -14.36 -7.29 5.22
C GLN A 92 -13.92 -5.83 5.11
N ASP A 93 -14.35 -5.16 4.04
CA ASP A 93 -14.08 -3.75 3.76
C ASP A 93 -12.60 -3.33 3.75
N VAL A 94 -11.65 -4.27 3.56
CA VAL A 94 -10.22 -3.98 3.66
C VAL A 94 -9.72 -2.97 2.62
N GLN A 95 -10.37 -2.88 1.46
CA GLN A 95 -9.99 -1.92 0.42
C GLN A 95 -10.08 -0.46 0.89
N ARG A 96 -11.19 -0.10 1.55
CA ARG A 96 -11.39 1.21 2.18
C ARG A 96 -10.72 1.26 3.56
N GLY A 97 -10.78 0.15 4.28
CA GLY A 97 -10.58 0.03 5.70
C GLY A 97 -11.88 0.34 6.45
N THR A 98 -12.17 -0.44 7.50
CA THR A 98 -13.34 -0.25 8.37
C THR A 98 -13.45 1.19 8.86
N PHE A 99 -12.33 1.76 9.32
CA PHE A 99 -12.24 3.14 9.81
C PHE A 99 -11.95 4.17 8.71
N SER A 100 -12.13 3.83 7.44
CA SER A 100 -11.84 4.72 6.30
C SER A 100 -10.41 5.30 6.29
N HIS A 101 -9.44 4.54 6.79
CA HIS A 101 -8.05 5.00 6.93
C HIS A 101 -7.14 4.54 5.80
N ARG A 102 -7.51 3.50 5.04
CA ARG A 102 -6.60 2.87 4.07
C ARG A 102 -6.74 3.46 2.68
N HIS A 103 -7.96 3.39 2.13
CA HIS A 103 -8.26 3.84 0.76
C HIS A 103 -7.26 3.27 -0.28
N ALA A 104 -6.97 1.97 -0.23
CA ALA A 104 -6.08 1.31 -1.18
C ALA A 104 -6.73 1.10 -2.55
N VAL A 105 -8.06 0.95 -2.57
CA VAL A 105 -8.87 0.98 -3.79
C VAL A 105 -9.86 2.14 -3.68
N LEU A 106 -9.90 2.94 -4.73
CA LEU A 106 -10.82 4.06 -4.90
C LEU A 106 -11.88 3.70 -5.92
N HIS A 107 -13.03 4.38 -5.86
CA HIS A 107 -14.09 4.27 -6.85
C HIS A 107 -14.34 5.63 -7.47
N ASP A 108 -14.29 5.71 -8.79
CA ASP A 108 -14.63 6.92 -9.53
C ASP A 108 -16.11 7.27 -9.29
N GLN A 109 -16.40 8.52 -8.93
CA GLN A 109 -17.75 8.95 -8.55
C GLN A 109 -18.72 9.04 -9.74
N THR A 110 -18.21 8.99 -10.98
CA THR A 110 -19.01 9.08 -12.21
C THR A 110 -19.18 7.70 -12.84
N THR A 111 -18.10 6.93 -12.97
CA THR A 111 -18.09 5.64 -13.69
C THR A 111 -18.21 4.43 -12.77
N PHE A 112 -18.00 4.60 -11.46
CA PHE A 112 -17.91 3.54 -10.45
C PHE A 112 -16.77 2.54 -10.65
N GLU A 113 -15.91 2.76 -11.64
CA GLU A 113 -14.76 1.91 -11.91
C GLU A 113 -13.77 1.96 -10.72
N PRO A 114 -13.27 0.79 -10.28
CA PRO A 114 -12.31 0.73 -9.20
C PRO A 114 -10.91 1.08 -9.70
N TYR A 115 -10.18 1.86 -8.91
CA TYR A 115 -8.78 2.19 -9.13
C TYR A 115 -7.95 1.78 -7.91
N SER A 116 -7.04 0.83 -8.11
CA SER A 116 -6.03 0.46 -7.12
C SER A 116 -4.87 1.45 -7.19
N ILE A 117 -4.51 2.08 -6.07
CA ILE A 117 -3.41 3.06 -6.06
C ILE A 117 -2.05 2.47 -6.44
N PHE A 118 -1.88 1.17 -6.18
CA PHE A 118 -0.65 0.45 -6.49
C PHE A 118 -0.52 0.14 -7.98
N ASP A 119 -1.57 0.33 -8.77
CA ASP A 119 -1.49 0.18 -10.23
C ASP A 119 -0.57 1.22 -10.86
N SER A 120 -0.38 2.37 -10.20
CA SER A 120 0.62 3.38 -10.57
C SER A 120 2.05 2.84 -10.58
N LEU A 121 2.34 1.77 -9.83
CA LEU A 121 3.66 1.14 -9.73
C LEU A 121 3.90 0.10 -10.83
N LYS A 122 2.91 -0.23 -11.66
CA LYS A 122 3.09 -1.18 -12.78
C LYS A 122 4.11 -0.69 -13.81
N CYS A 123 4.36 0.63 -13.87
CA CYS A 123 5.34 1.23 -14.78
C CYS A 123 6.78 0.74 -14.54
N TYR A 124 7.10 0.24 -13.34
CA TYR A 124 8.40 -0.35 -13.04
C TYR A 124 8.58 -1.77 -13.63
N GLY A 125 7.55 -2.33 -14.29
CA GLY A 125 7.64 -3.63 -14.97
C GLY A 125 7.73 -4.84 -14.04
N PHE A 126 7.42 -4.66 -12.75
CA PHE A 126 7.45 -5.72 -11.76
C PHE A 126 6.32 -6.74 -12.00
N PRO A 127 6.60 -8.06 -11.98
CA PRO A 127 5.54 -9.09 -12.07
C PRO A 127 4.71 -9.19 -10.78
N HIS A 128 5.08 -8.41 -9.76
CA HIS A 128 4.54 -8.50 -8.41
C HIS A 128 3.21 -7.76 -8.30
N LYS A 129 2.31 -8.37 -7.55
CA LYS A 129 0.91 -7.97 -7.48
C LYS A 129 0.53 -7.75 -6.04
N ILE A 130 -0.21 -6.68 -5.81
CA ILE A 130 -1.01 -6.52 -4.60
C ILE A 130 -2.44 -6.98 -4.88
N GLN A 131 -3.01 -7.73 -3.93
CA GLN A 131 -4.39 -8.16 -3.96
C GLN A 131 -5.10 -7.64 -2.71
N THR A 132 -5.92 -6.61 -2.89
CA THR A 132 -6.83 -6.12 -1.85
C THR A 132 -8.23 -6.68 -2.10
N VAL A 133 -8.63 -7.65 -1.29
CA VAL A 133 -9.84 -8.46 -1.51
C VAL A 133 -10.82 -8.23 -0.37
N ASN A 134 -11.94 -7.57 -0.67
CA ASN A 134 -13.06 -7.55 0.26
C ASN A 134 -13.64 -8.96 0.35
N SER A 135 -13.54 -9.58 1.52
CA SER A 135 -14.09 -10.90 1.77
C SER A 135 -15.61 -10.82 1.92
N PRO A 136 -16.33 -11.96 1.78
CA PRO A 136 -17.69 -12.04 2.30
C PRO A 136 -17.72 -11.82 3.82
N LEU A 137 -18.93 -11.75 4.37
CA LEU A 137 -19.18 -11.69 5.81
C LEU A 137 -18.89 -13.05 6.46
N SER A 138 -17.64 -13.49 6.43
CA SER A 138 -17.17 -14.77 6.97
C SER A 138 -15.69 -14.69 7.34
N GLU A 139 -15.34 -15.29 8.48
CA GLU A 139 -13.96 -15.39 8.98
C GLU A 139 -13.41 -16.82 8.95
N TYR A 140 -14.27 -17.85 8.88
CA TYR A 140 -13.89 -19.26 9.07
C TYR A 140 -13.54 -20.03 7.79
N ALA A 141 -14.11 -19.64 6.65
CA ALA A 141 -14.19 -20.45 5.43
C ALA A 141 -12.85 -20.97 4.88
#